data_AF-A0A1F6HP36-F1
#
_entry.id   AF-A0A1F6HP36-F1
#
_cell.length_a   1.000
_cell.length_b   1.000
_cell.length_c   1.000
_cell.angle_alpha   90.00
_cell.angle_beta   90.00
_cell.angle_gamma   90.00
#
_symmetry.space_group_name_H-M   'P 1'
#
loop_
_entity.id
_entity.type
_entity.pdbx_description
1 polymer ?
#
loop_
_entity_poly.entity_id
_entity_poly.type
_entity_poly.pdbx_seq_one_letter_code
_entity_poly.pdbx_strand_id
1 'polypeptide(L)'
;MIFCLRRNMRNEFLNSKRSQEEQVALSYGGQGNLRRLRFHHSPGGQQFLRRHMPAGPEQTLTIPSKDQLVESAQIVWKTKDIPTPPDDLFETLERGHREGFLGFKPYYYKETTFTNAAEFPGPGGDWILSNIQNGNIDKEAAHLRGMWVLTDSTPKPKDYNGGRQMYPSDRLGAVLKELRDEGKIEVPYWHKSIPLDSRFAVSPDEIDNLVVPEVAIILGADESQITVPKKIERDVLNYLYQLDLDDGNTLEWLAERFGSEHRLMSGYVDFLHLADINYYLSNHQDNMVGFRLQIGFPTST
;
A
#
# COMPACT_ATOMS: atom_id res chain seq x y z
N MET A 1 1.26 1.65 -45.94
CA MET A 1 1.19 3.12 -46.04
C MET A 1 0.05 3.65 -45.14
N ILE A 2 0.09 3.32 -43.85
CA ILE A 2 -0.81 3.80 -42.78
C ILE A 2 0.06 3.88 -41.52
N PHE A 3 1.00 4.82 -41.46
CA PHE A 3 1.84 5.02 -40.26
C PHE A 3 2.18 6.49 -39.97
N CYS A 4 1.65 7.45 -40.75
CA CYS A 4 1.97 8.88 -40.57
C CYS A 4 0.84 9.75 -39.98
N LEU A 5 -0.36 9.23 -39.69
CA LEU A 5 -1.48 10.08 -39.24
C LEU A 5 -1.71 10.12 -37.71
N ARG A 6 -1.02 9.31 -36.90
CA ARG A 6 -1.20 9.32 -35.43
C ARG A 6 -0.27 10.26 -34.66
N ARG A 7 0.71 10.90 -35.32
CA ARG A 7 1.65 11.82 -34.64
C ARG A 7 1.11 13.25 -34.47
N ASN A 8 0.18 13.69 -35.31
CA ASN A 8 -0.30 15.08 -35.27
C ASN A 8 -1.39 15.36 -34.22
N MET A 9 -2.25 14.39 -33.86
CA MET A 9 -3.27 14.63 -32.83
C MET A 9 -2.72 14.68 -31.39
N ARG A 10 -1.50 14.19 -31.16
CA ARG A 10 -0.87 14.16 -29.82
C ARG A 10 -0.26 15.51 -29.42
N ASN A 11 0.13 16.34 -30.39
CA ASN A 11 0.74 17.66 -30.13
C ASN A 11 -0.31 18.75 -29.90
N GLU A 12 -1.50 18.66 -30.49
CA GLU A 12 -2.56 19.66 -30.27
C GLU A 12 -3.21 19.53 -28.88
N PHE A 13 -3.28 18.32 -28.32
CA PHE A 13 -3.81 18.11 -26.96
C PHE A 13 -2.87 18.62 -25.85
N LEU A 14 -1.55 18.53 -26.08
CA LEU A 14 -0.53 18.98 -25.12
C LEU A 14 -0.39 20.52 -25.10
N ASN A 15 -0.59 21.20 -26.24
CA ASN A 15 -0.57 22.66 -26.29
C ASN A 15 -1.85 23.31 -25.72
N SER A 16 -2.98 22.61 -25.77
CA SER A 16 -4.24 23.06 -25.16
C SER A 16 -4.16 23.12 -23.62
N LYS A 17 -3.65 22.05 -22.97
CA LYS A 17 -3.51 21.99 -21.51
C LYS A 17 -2.52 23.00 -20.94
N ARG A 18 -1.40 23.23 -21.63
CA ARG A 18 -0.37 24.19 -21.18
C ARG A 18 -0.86 25.64 -21.16
N SER A 19 -1.80 25.99 -22.05
CA SER A 19 -2.39 27.34 -22.09
C SER A 19 -3.45 27.61 -21.01
N GLN A 20 -4.07 26.56 -20.45
CA GLN A 20 -5.05 26.70 -19.37
C GLN A 20 -4.39 26.75 -17.99
N GLU A 21 -3.26 26.07 -17.80
CA GLU A 21 -2.54 26.05 -16.51
C GLU A 21 -1.73 27.34 -16.27
N GLU A 22 -1.26 28.03 -17.31
CA GLU A 22 -0.59 29.33 -17.19
C GLU A 22 -1.54 30.51 -16.91
N GLN A 23 -2.87 30.36 -17.12
CA GLN A 23 -3.85 31.40 -16.78
C GLN A 23 -4.35 31.35 -15.33
N VAL A 24 -4.13 30.24 -14.61
CA VAL A 24 -4.59 30.08 -13.22
C VAL A 24 -3.52 30.48 -12.19
N ALA A 25 -2.25 30.59 -12.58
CA ALA A 25 -1.13 30.89 -11.68
C ALA A 25 -0.89 32.40 -11.39
N LEU A 26 -1.75 33.30 -11.87
CA LEU A 26 -1.59 34.77 -11.71
C LEU A 26 -2.58 35.45 -10.76
N SER A 27 -3.38 34.73 -9.96
CA SER A 27 -4.44 35.35 -9.15
C SER A 27 -4.35 35.25 -7.62
N TYR A 28 -3.27 34.76 -7.02
CA TYR A 28 -3.17 34.71 -5.54
C TYR A 28 -1.81 35.15 -5.00
N GLY A 29 -1.54 36.45 -5.10
CA GLY A 29 -0.54 37.14 -4.28
C GLY A 29 -1.21 37.88 -3.13
N GLY A 30 -0.97 37.46 -1.88
CA GLY A 30 -1.51 38.12 -0.69
C GLY A 30 -0.64 37.89 0.54
N GLN A 31 0.20 38.87 0.86
CA GLN A 31 1.01 38.97 2.07
C GLN A 31 0.14 39.12 3.33
N GLY A 32 0.55 38.51 4.46
CA GLY A 32 -0.18 38.65 5.73
C GLY A 32 0.59 38.18 6.97
N ASN A 33 1.28 39.15 7.58
CA ASN A 33 2.00 39.21 8.86
C ASN A 33 1.76 38.20 10.02
N LEU A 34 2.90 37.87 10.63
CA LEU A 34 3.16 37.31 11.96
C LEU A 34 2.39 37.96 13.12
N ARG A 35 1.85 37.13 14.03
CA ARG A 35 1.77 37.45 15.47
C ARG A 35 2.09 36.23 16.34
N ARG A 36 3.16 36.39 17.13
CA ARG A 36 3.55 35.51 18.25
C ARG A 36 2.49 35.56 19.35
N LEU A 37 2.06 34.40 19.83
CA LEU A 37 1.44 34.24 21.15
C LEU A 37 2.31 33.31 21.99
N ARG A 38 2.88 33.85 23.07
CA ARG A 38 3.53 33.10 24.14
C ARG A 38 2.44 32.59 25.09
N PHE A 39 2.51 31.33 25.48
CA PHE A 39 1.78 30.85 26.65
C PHE A 39 2.75 30.31 27.70
N HIS A 40 2.57 30.81 28.92
CA HIS A 40 3.29 30.45 30.13
C HIS A 40 2.94 29.03 30.60
N HIS A 41 3.95 28.35 31.16
CA HIS A 41 3.81 27.10 31.90
C HIS A 41 3.06 27.29 33.23
N SER A 42 2.22 26.32 33.59
CA SER A 42 1.98 25.91 34.97
C SER A 42 1.88 24.37 35.04
N PRO A 43 2.53 23.71 36.00
CA PRO A 43 2.54 22.25 36.14
C PRO A 43 1.43 21.77 37.06
N GLY A 44 0.64 20.78 36.62
CA GLY A 44 -0.39 20.16 37.47
C GLY A 44 -1.00 18.91 36.84
N GLY A 45 -0.65 17.76 37.40
CA GLY A 45 -1.42 16.50 37.44
C GLY A 45 -2.09 15.98 36.17
N GLN A 46 -1.46 15.02 35.48
CA GLN A 46 -2.15 14.18 34.50
C GLN A 46 -2.72 12.93 35.17
N GLN A 47 -4.02 12.98 35.52
CA GLN A 47 -4.86 11.79 35.53
C GLN A 47 -5.25 11.48 34.08
N PHE A 48 -4.91 10.28 33.60
CA PHE A 48 -5.31 9.76 32.29
C PHE A 48 -6.83 9.57 32.24
N LEU A 49 -7.55 10.57 31.76
CA LEU A 49 -8.91 10.40 31.26
C LEU A 49 -8.82 9.97 29.80
N ARG A 50 -9.24 8.74 29.51
CA ARG A 50 -9.57 8.25 28.15
C ARG A 50 -10.64 9.17 27.55
N ARG A 51 -10.24 10.26 26.89
CA ARG A 51 -11.14 11.06 26.07
C ARG A 51 -11.57 10.19 24.90
N HIS A 52 -12.82 9.76 24.93
CA HIS A 52 -13.51 9.31 23.73
C HIS A 52 -13.44 10.46 22.73
N MET A 53 -12.73 10.25 21.63
CA MET A 53 -12.83 11.17 20.50
C MET A 53 -14.26 11.10 19.98
N PRO A 54 -14.92 12.24 19.70
CA PRO A 54 -16.22 12.21 19.04
C PRO A 54 -16.04 11.57 17.66
N ALA A 55 -16.86 10.55 17.37
CA ALA A 55 -16.94 9.98 16.03
C ALA A 55 -17.23 11.11 15.03
N GLY A 56 -16.39 11.24 14.02
CA GLY A 56 -16.72 12.01 12.82
C GLY A 56 -17.99 11.43 12.15
N PRO A 57 -18.55 12.09 11.13
CA PRO A 57 -19.74 11.60 10.45
C PRO A 57 -19.53 10.13 10.07
N GLU A 58 -20.41 9.25 10.58
CA GLU A 58 -20.41 7.82 10.28
C GLU A 58 -20.50 7.65 8.75
N GLN A 59 -19.36 7.47 8.11
CA GLN A 59 -19.34 6.74 6.85
C GLN A 59 -19.68 5.31 7.23
N THR A 60 -20.95 4.94 7.08
CA THR A 60 -21.38 3.54 7.15
C THR A 60 -20.68 2.80 6.02
N LEU A 61 -19.52 2.23 6.33
CA LEU A 61 -18.73 1.47 5.38
C LEU A 61 -19.56 0.24 5.00
N THR A 62 -20.06 0.23 3.77
CA THR A 62 -20.94 -0.83 3.28
C THR A 62 -20.07 -1.99 2.81
N ILE A 63 -20.19 -3.13 3.48
CA ILE A 63 -19.52 -4.37 3.06
C ILE A 63 -20.25 -4.90 1.81
N PRO A 64 -19.54 -5.13 0.69
CA PRO A 64 -20.16 -5.67 -0.52
C PRO A 64 -20.67 -7.09 -0.28
N SER A 65 -21.74 -7.49 -0.96
CA SER A 65 -22.20 -8.89 -0.93
C SER A 65 -21.26 -9.80 -1.73
N LYS A 66 -21.36 -11.12 -1.51
CA LYS A 66 -20.64 -12.13 -2.31
C LYS A 66 -20.86 -11.95 -3.81
N ASP A 67 -22.10 -11.73 -4.23
CA ASP A 67 -22.46 -11.54 -5.63
C ASP A 67 -21.82 -10.27 -6.21
N GLN A 68 -21.83 -9.16 -5.45
CA GLN A 68 -21.17 -7.91 -5.88
C GLN A 68 -19.66 -8.08 -6.07
N LEU A 69 -19.01 -8.86 -5.20
CA LEU A 69 -17.59 -9.17 -5.33
C LEU A 69 -17.31 -10.03 -6.57
N VAL A 70 -18.09 -11.08 -6.77
CA VAL A 70 -17.99 -11.96 -7.95
C VAL A 70 -18.18 -11.15 -9.23
N GLU A 71 -19.25 -10.35 -9.33
CA GLU A 71 -19.53 -9.49 -10.50
C GLU A 71 -18.37 -8.52 -10.78
N SER A 72 -17.83 -7.87 -9.74
CA SER A 72 -16.71 -6.95 -9.88
C SER A 72 -15.46 -7.67 -10.40
N ALA A 73 -15.14 -8.85 -9.87
CA ALA A 73 -14.02 -9.66 -10.34
C ALA A 73 -14.23 -10.18 -11.76
N GLN A 74 -15.46 -10.56 -12.14
CA GLN A 74 -15.78 -10.99 -13.51
C GLN A 74 -15.54 -9.88 -14.53
N ILE A 75 -15.88 -8.63 -14.18
CA ILE A 75 -15.61 -7.45 -15.01
C ILE A 75 -14.11 -7.24 -15.18
N VAL A 76 -13.36 -7.24 -14.08
CA VAL A 76 -11.90 -6.99 -14.07
C VAL A 76 -11.15 -8.06 -14.87
N TRP A 77 -11.46 -9.33 -14.63
CA TRP A 77 -10.78 -10.47 -15.26
C TRP A 77 -11.39 -10.91 -16.58
N LYS A 78 -12.48 -10.27 -17.02
CA LYS A 78 -13.22 -10.57 -18.27
C LYS A 78 -13.55 -12.06 -18.42
N THR A 79 -13.97 -12.68 -17.32
CA THR A 79 -14.32 -14.10 -17.23
C THR A 79 -15.56 -14.26 -16.37
N LYS A 80 -16.35 -15.31 -16.61
CA LYS A 80 -17.46 -15.69 -15.71
C LYS A 80 -17.04 -16.66 -14.63
N ASP A 81 -15.89 -17.30 -14.81
CA ASP A 81 -15.32 -18.30 -13.92
C ASP A 81 -14.58 -17.60 -12.78
N ILE A 82 -15.35 -17.15 -11.78
CA ILE A 82 -14.86 -16.54 -10.56
C ILE A 82 -15.49 -17.31 -9.39
N PRO A 83 -14.68 -17.88 -8.49
CA PRO A 83 -15.19 -18.61 -7.33
C PRO A 83 -15.88 -17.67 -6.35
N THR A 84 -16.90 -18.17 -5.66
CA THR A 84 -17.55 -17.44 -4.56
C THR A 84 -16.56 -17.16 -3.43
N PRO A 85 -16.52 -15.93 -2.88
CA PRO A 85 -15.65 -15.65 -1.76
C PRO A 85 -16.04 -16.45 -0.50
N PRO A 86 -15.05 -16.98 0.23
CA PRO A 86 -15.29 -17.78 1.43
C PRO A 86 -15.85 -16.91 2.58
N ASP A 87 -16.50 -17.54 3.56
CA ASP A 87 -17.16 -16.81 4.67
C ASP A 87 -16.15 -16.14 5.62
N ASP A 88 -14.99 -16.77 5.84
CA ASP A 88 -13.90 -16.26 6.66
C ASP A 88 -13.38 -14.88 6.19
N LEU A 89 -13.41 -14.61 4.88
CA LEU A 89 -13.11 -13.30 4.33
C LEU A 89 -14.05 -12.22 4.89
N PHE A 90 -15.35 -12.50 4.96
CA PHE A 90 -16.33 -11.54 5.46
C PHE A 90 -16.25 -11.39 6.97
N GLU A 91 -16.06 -12.50 7.70
CA GLU A 91 -15.86 -12.47 9.15
C GLU A 91 -14.64 -11.61 9.51
N THR A 92 -13.53 -11.79 8.78
CA THR A 92 -12.29 -11.01 8.94
C THR A 92 -12.50 -9.54 8.58
N LEU A 93 -13.19 -9.25 7.47
CA LEU A 93 -13.46 -7.87 7.04
C LEU A 93 -14.37 -7.12 8.03
N GLU A 94 -15.44 -7.76 8.48
CA GLU A 94 -16.35 -7.22 9.50
C GLU A 94 -15.63 -6.94 10.81
N ARG A 95 -14.79 -7.88 11.26
CA ARG A 95 -13.97 -7.70 12.44
C ARG A 95 -12.97 -6.56 12.24
N GLY A 96 -12.29 -6.50 11.10
CA GLY A 96 -11.40 -5.40 10.74
C GLY A 96 -12.09 -4.04 10.82
N HIS A 97 -13.30 -3.91 10.27
CA HIS A 97 -14.07 -2.66 10.37
C HIS A 97 -14.40 -2.28 11.82
N ARG A 98 -14.84 -3.25 12.65
CA ARG A 98 -15.11 -2.99 14.08
C ARG A 98 -13.85 -2.53 14.83
N GLU A 99 -12.69 -3.07 14.48
CA GLU A 99 -11.39 -2.74 15.09
C GLU A 99 -10.71 -1.50 14.47
N GLY A 100 -11.34 -0.88 13.46
CA GLY A 100 -10.89 0.35 12.81
C GLY A 100 -9.98 0.17 11.59
N PHE A 101 -9.76 -1.06 11.10
CA PHE A 101 -9.06 -1.32 9.84
C PHE A 101 -9.96 -1.05 8.63
N LEU A 102 -10.27 0.22 8.37
CA LEU A 102 -11.18 0.64 7.29
C LEU A 102 -10.56 0.57 5.89
N GLY A 103 -9.24 0.37 5.81
CA GLY A 103 -8.50 0.29 4.54
C GLY A 103 -8.58 -1.07 3.84
N PHE A 104 -8.93 -2.15 4.55
CA PHE A 104 -9.01 -3.48 3.95
C PHE A 104 -10.18 -3.55 2.97
N LYS A 105 -9.86 -3.88 1.71
CA LYS A 105 -10.85 -4.10 0.66
C LYS A 105 -10.65 -5.47 0.02
N PRO A 106 -11.75 -6.15 -0.34
CA PRO A 106 -11.69 -7.45 -0.99
C PRO A 106 -11.35 -7.34 -2.48
N TYR A 107 -10.47 -8.23 -2.94
CA TYR A 107 -10.09 -8.40 -4.35
C TYR A 107 -9.97 -9.87 -4.70
N TYR A 108 -10.07 -10.21 -5.99
CA TYR A 108 -9.82 -11.56 -6.47
C TYR A 108 -8.59 -11.59 -7.35
N TYR A 109 -7.73 -12.56 -7.09
CA TYR A 109 -6.58 -12.90 -7.91
C TYR A 109 -6.91 -14.14 -8.72
N LYS A 110 -6.88 -14.01 -10.06
CA LYS A 110 -7.05 -15.15 -10.96
C LYS A 110 -5.73 -15.90 -11.07
N GLU A 111 -5.76 -17.20 -10.84
CA GLU A 111 -4.56 -18.03 -10.94
C GLU A 111 -3.87 -17.85 -12.29
N THR A 112 -2.65 -17.33 -12.26
CA THR A 112 -1.90 -16.97 -13.47
C THR A 112 -0.41 -17.09 -13.19
N THR A 113 0.32 -17.73 -14.11
CA THR A 113 1.78 -17.68 -14.13
C THR A 113 2.22 -16.76 -15.24
N PHE A 114 2.92 -15.70 -14.88
CA PHE A 114 3.42 -14.73 -15.82
C PHE A 114 4.79 -15.17 -16.36
N THR A 115 5.00 -15.00 -17.66
CA THR A 115 6.20 -15.43 -18.38
C THR A 115 6.55 -14.37 -19.41
N ASN A 116 7.69 -14.46 -20.09
CA ASN A 116 8.01 -13.53 -21.20
C ASN A 116 6.94 -13.52 -22.32
N ALA A 117 6.12 -14.58 -22.43
CA ALA A 117 5.04 -14.70 -23.42
C ALA A 117 3.68 -14.18 -22.90
N ALA A 118 3.52 -14.03 -21.59
CA ALA A 118 2.31 -13.49 -20.97
C ALA A 118 2.60 -12.07 -20.46
N GLU A 119 1.79 -11.09 -20.86
CA GLU A 119 2.02 -9.71 -20.44
C GLU A 119 1.94 -9.60 -18.91
N PHE A 120 3.04 -9.19 -18.28
CA PHE A 120 3.03 -8.76 -16.88
C PHE A 120 2.10 -7.56 -16.75
N PRO A 121 1.23 -7.52 -15.73
CA PRO A 121 0.55 -6.29 -15.36
C PRO A 121 1.65 -5.32 -14.91
N GLY A 122 1.80 -4.20 -15.59
CA GLY A 122 2.70 -3.13 -15.14
C GLY A 122 4.19 -3.26 -15.48
N PRO A 123 4.98 -2.24 -15.09
CA PRO A 123 6.40 -2.15 -15.36
C PRO A 123 7.21 -3.05 -14.43
N GLY A 124 8.43 -3.41 -14.88
CA GLY A 124 9.38 -4.20 -14.08
C GLY A 124 9.22 -5.72 -14.19
N GLY A 125 8.26 -6.21 -14.97
CA GLY A 125 8.06 -7.65 -15.21
C GLY A 125 9.32 -8.35 -15.76
N ASP A 126 9.97 -7.75 -16.76
CA ASP A 126 11.21 -8.29 -17.34
C ASP A 126 12.34 -8.40 -16.31
N TRP A 127 12.43 -7.44 -15.37
CA TRP A 127 13.42 -7.45 -14.30
C TRP A 127 13.16 -8.59 -13.31
N ILE A 128 11.89 -8.81 -12.92
CA ILE A 128 11.50 -9.94 -12.07
C ILE A 128 11.84 -11.26 -12.76
N LEU A 129 11.44 -11.44 -14.00
CA LEU A 129 11.68 -12.67 -14.76
C LEU A 129 13.18 -12.97 -14.92
N SER A 130 13.98 -11.95 -15.23
CA SER A 130 15.44 -12.08 -15.32
C SER A 130 16.05 -12.53 -13.98
N ASN A 131 15.61 -11.94 -12.87
CA ASN A 131 16.13 -12.31 -11.55
C ASN A 131 15.64 -13.68 -11.05
N ILE A 132 14.47 -14.14 -11.48
CA ILE A 132 14.04 -15.53 -11.30
C ILE A 132 14.97 -16.48 -12.06
N GLN A 133 15.28 -16.19 -13.33
CA GLN A 133 16.17 -17.02 -14.15
C GLN A 133 17.59 -17.10 -13.57
N ASN A 134 18.06 -16.00 -12.98
CA ASN A 134 19.36 -15.93 -12.32
C ASN A 134 19.38 -16.56 -10.91
N GLY A 135 18.23 -17.01 -10.39
CA GLY A 135 18.12 -17.59 -9.04
C GLY A 135 18.22 -16.57 -7.90
N ASN A 136 18.07 -15.26 -8.19
CA ASN A 136 18.07 -14.20 -7.19
C ASN A 136 16.71 -14.04 -6.50
N ILE A 137 15.62 -14.40 -7.19
CA ILE A 137 14.25 -14.32 -6.70
C ILE A 137 13.58 -15.68 -6.91
N ASP A 138 12.70 -16.07 -5.99
CA ASP A 138 11.94 -17.31 -6.10
C ASP A 138 10.98 -17.29 -7.30
N LYS A 139 10.85 -18.43 -8.00
CA LYS A 139 9.95 -18.58 -9.15
C LYS A 139 8.50 -18.21 -8.85
N GLU A 140 8.06 -18.37 -7.60
CA GLU A 140 6.72 -18.03 -7.13
C GLU A 140 6.45 -16.52 -7.15
N ALA A 141 7.45 -15.67 -7.38
CA ALA A 141 7.27 -14.23 -7.62
C ALA A 141 6.55 -13.94 -8.94
N ALA A 142 6.63 -14.85 -9.92
CA ALA A 142 5.90 -14.74 -11.19
C ALA A 142 4.54 -15.47 -11.16
N HIS A 143 4.14 -16.02 -10.01
CA HIS A 143 2.90 -16.77 -9.87
C HIS A 143 1.91 -16.04 -8.97
N LEU A 144 0.78 -15.67 -9.56
CA LEU A 144 -0.39 -15.17 -8.85
C LEU A 144 -1.27 -16.36 -8.50
N ARG A 145 -1.42 -16.61 -7.20
CA ARG A 145 -2.24 -17.71 -6.70
C ARG A 145 -3.71 -17.35 -6.91
N GLY A 146 -4.51 -18.32 -7.37
CA GLY A 146 -5.96 -18.17 -7.47
C GLY A 146 -6.60 -18.05 -6.08
N MET A 147 -6.98 -16.85 -5.65
CA MET A 147 -7.55 -16.65 -4.31
C MET A 147 -8.30 -15.33 -4.18
N TRP A 148 -9.15 -15.25 -3.16
CA TRP A 148 -9.64 -13.97 -2.66
C TRP A 148 -8.63 -13.38 -1.69
N VAL A 149 -8.54 -12.05 -1.64
CA VAL A 149 -7.68 -11.35 -0.70
C VAL A 149 -8.38 -10.16 -0.07
N LEU A 150 -8.02 -9.82 1.17
CA LEU A 150 -8.25 -8.48 1.73
C LEU A 150 -6.94 -7.72 1.65
N THR A 151 -6.90 -6.62 0.89
CA THR A 151 -5.70 -5.78 0.78
C THR A 151 -5.95 -4.41 1.39
N ASP A 152 -5.01 -3.96 2.21
CA ASP A 152 -5.01 -2.59 2.70
C ASP A 152 -4.83 -1.61 1.53
N SER A 153 -5.93 -0.94 1.22
CA SER A 153 -6.09 0.02 0.13
C SER A 153 -6.02 1.45 0.63
N THR A 154 -5.52 1.68 1.85
CA THR A 154 -5.26 3.01 2.37
C THR A 154 -4.30 3.73 1.41
N PRO A 155 -4.62 4.98 0.98
CA PRO A 155 -3.73 5.74 0.11
C PRO A 155 -2.36 5.92 0.75
N LYS A 156 -1.31 5.54 0.00
CA LYS A 156 0.08 5.77 0.39
C LYS A 156 0.37 7.28 0.38
N PRO A 157 1.11 7.83 1.35
CA PRO A 157 1.52 9.23 1.27
C PRO A 157 2.43 9.45 0.06
N LYS A 158 2.10 10.42 -0.80
CA LYS A 158 2.81 10.65 -2.07
C LYS A 158 4.14 11.36 -1.88
N ASP A 159 4.23 12.26 -0.89
CA ASP A 159 5.41 13.08 -0.66
C ASP A 159 6.21 12.62 0.56
N TYR A 160 7.48 12.31 0.34
CA TYR A 160 8.45 12.08 1.38
C TYR A 160 8.69 13.37 2.18
N ASN A 161 8.63 13.26 3.51
CA ASN A 161 8.79 14.38 4.42
C ASN A 161 9.76 14.04 5.57
N GLY A 162 10.95 13.53 5.22
CA GLY A 162 11.99 13.25 6.22
C GLY A 162 11.57 12.21 7.27
N GLY A 163 10.75 11.22 6.87
CA GLY A 163 10.19 10.21 7.76
C GLY A 163 8.89 10.60 8.48
N ARG A 164 8.36 11.81 8.24
CA ARG A 164 7.14 12.31 8.91
C ARG A 164 5.85 12.05 8.14
N GLN A 165 5.95 11.44 6.97
CA GLN A 165 4.79 11.08 6.18
C GLN A 165 3.94 10.00 6.87
N MET A 166 2.62 10.08 6.70
CA MET A 166 1.63 9.27 7.42
C MET A 166 0.56 8.75 6.46
N TYR A 167 0.10 7.52 6.71
CA TYR A 167 -1.11 7.00 6.05
C TYR A 167 -2.35 7.64 6.71
N PRO A 168 -3.36 8.07 5.92
CA PRO A 168 -4.58 8.65 6.47
C PRO A 168 -5.46 7.58 7.14
N SER A 169 -6.06 7.91 8.29
CA SER A 169 -7.03 7.05 9.02
C SER A 169 -6.51 5.62 9.28
N ASP A 170 -5.31 5.53 9.84
CA ASP A 170 -4.51 4.31 9.86
C ASP A 170 -4.54 3.55 11.21
N ARG A 171 -5.35 2.47 11.29
CA ARG A 171 -5.34 1.57 12.45
C ARG A 171 -4.03 0.79 12.60
N LEU A 172 -3.33 0.49 11.51
CA LEU A 172 -2.03 -0.17 11.56
C LEU A 172 -0.97 0.73 12.22
N GLY A 173 -1.09 2.05 12.03
CA GLY A 173 -0.29 3.03 12.75
C GLY A 173 -0.46 2.95 14.26
N ALA A 174 -1.69 2.74 14.75
CA ALA A 174 -1.92 2.54 16.18
C ALA A 174 -1.29 1.23 16.72
N VAL A 175 -1.32 0.15 15.93
CA VAL A 175 -0.61 -1.11 16.27
C VAL A 175 0.90 -0.86 16.40
N LEU A 176 1.49 -0.12 15.44
CA LEU A 176 2.92 0.22 15.49
C LEU A 176 3.26 1.10 16.69
N LYS A 177 2.37 2.02 17.05
CA LYS A 177 2.55 2.85 18.24
C LYS A 177 2.62 1.98 19.50
N GLU A 178 1.71 1.02 19.65
CA GLU A 178 1.69 0.09 20.79
C GLU A 178 2.99 -0.74 20.84
N LEU A 179 3.40 -1.33 19.71
CA LEU A 179 4.65 -2.10 19.63
C LEU A 179 5.90 -1.26 19.96
N ARG A 180 5.92 0.02 19.57
CA ARG A 180 7.01 0.95 19.88
C ARG A 180 6.99 1.43 21.33
N ASP A 181 5.81 1.71 21.89
CA ASP A 181 5.66 2.05 23.30
C ASP A 181 6.12 0.88 24.21
N GLU A 182 5.92 -0.36 23.77
CA GLU A 182 6.41 -1.59 24.43
C GLU A 182 7.90 -1.86 24.21
N GLY A 183 8.57 -1.10 23.32
CA GLY A 183 9.97 -1.30 22.97
C GLY A 183 10.25 -2.55 22.13
N LYS A 184 9.24 -3.15 21.50
CA LYS A 184 9.40 -4.30 20.59
C LYS A 184 9.93 -3.87 19.22
N ILE A 185 9.52 -2.69 18.75
CA ILE A 185 10.03 -2.03 17.55
C ILE A 185 10.71 -0.74 18.00
N GLU A 186 11.98 -0.55 17.64
CA GLU A 186 12.71 0.67 17.95
C GLU A 186 12.82 1.55 16.70
N VAL A 187 12.51 2.84 16.83
CA VAL A 187 12.85 3.81 15.78
C VAL A 187 14.32 4.18 15.95
N PRO A 188 15.18 3.97 14.94
CA PRO A 188 16.60 4.28 15.06
C PRO A 188 16.88 5.72 15.48
N TYR A 189 17.97 5.94 16.20
CA TYR A 189 18.34 7.27 16.66
C TYR A 189 18.56 8.27 15.51
N TRP A 190 18.92 7.80 14.32
CA TRP A 190 19.08 8.62 13.12
C TRP A 190 17.75 8.94 12.42
N HIS A 191 16.64 8.40 12.92
CA HIS A 191 15.27 8.58 12.42
C HIS A 191 14.30 9.13 13.48
N LYS A 192 14.80 9.89 14.47
CA LYS A 192 14.01 10.49 15.57
C LYS A 192 12.81 11.35 15.15
N SER A 193 12.74 11.78 13.90
CA SER A 193 11.60 12.54 13.37
C SER A 193 10.38 11.68 13.08
N ILE A 194 10.51 10.36 13.04
CA ILE A 194 9.42 9.45 12.68
C ILE A 194 8.41 9.38 13.82
N PRO A 195 7.13 9.70 13.56
CA PRO A 195 6.04 9.51 14.51
C PRO A 195 5.93 8.04 14.94
N LEU A 196 5.59 7.79 16.21
CA LEU A 196 5.47 6.42 16.74
C LEU A 196 4.37 5.60 16.04
N ASP A 197 3.38 6.26 15.47
CA ASP A 197 2.29 5.66 14.69
C ASP A 197 2.56 5.61 13.18
N SER A 198 3.77 5.95 12.73
CA SER A 198 4.12 5.91 11.31
C SER A 198 4.47 4.50 10.83
N ARG A 199 4.01 4.11 9.64
CA ARG A 199 4.40 2.84 9.00
C ARG A 199 5.81 2.80 8.43
N PHE A 200 6.53 3.92 8.48
CA PHE A 200 7.89 4.04 7.97
C PHE A 200 8.93 3.65 9.03
N ALA A 201 10.13 3.29 8.57
CA ALA A 201 11.20 2.72 9.41
C ALA A 201 10.73 1.52 10.24
N VAL A 202 10.05 0.60 9.56
CA VAL A 202 9.78 -0.75 10.05
C VAL A 202 10.43 -1.69 9.06
N SER A 203 11.29 -2.57 9.55
CA SER A 203 11.99 -3.54 8.71
C SER A 203 11.08 -4.70 8.29
N PRO A 204 11.35 -5.37 7.16
CA PRO A 204 10.64 -6.59 6.77
C PRO A 204 10.60 -7.65 7.89
N ASP A 205 11.69 -7.84 8.62
CA ASP A 205 11.74 -8.80 9.72
C ASP A 205 10.83 -8.38 10.89
N GLU A 206 10.71 -7.09 11.19
CA GLU A 206 9.76 -6.60 12.20
C GLU A 206 8.31 -6.72 11.73
N ILE A 207 8.05 -6.50 10.43
CA ILE A 207 6.71 -6.70 9.86
C ILE A 207 6.30 -8.15 10.03
N ASP A 208 7.12 -9.09 9.59
CA ASP A 208 6.81 -10.52 9.60
C ASP A 208 6.70 -11.06 11.04
N ASN A 209 7.59 -10.65 11.96
CA ASN A 209 7.69 -11.28 13.28
C ASN A 209 6.97 -10.54 14.42
N LEU A 210 6.56 -9.29 14.22
CA LEU A 210 5.95 -8.47 15.29
C LEU A 210 4.61 -7.86 14.85
N VAL A 211 4.53 -7.31 13.65
CA VAL A 211 3.30 -6.64 13.17
C VAL A 211 2.26 -7.64 12.72
N VAL A 212 2.65 -8.60 11.88
CA VAL A 212 1.76 -9.64 11.32
C VAL A 212 1.08 -10.46 12.43
N PRO A 213 1.78 -10.98 13.45
CA PRO A 213 1.14 -11.69 14.57
C PRO A 213 0.10 -10.85 15.32
N GLU A 214 0.40 -9.57 15.58
CA GLU A 214 -0.51 -8.68 16.30
C GLU A 214 -1.79 -8.40 15.48
N VAL A 215 -1.62 -8.15 14.17
CA VAL A 215 -2.75 -7.95 13.26
C VAL A 215 -3.57 -9.24 13.11
N ALA A 216 -2.93 -10.41 13.08
CA ALA A 216 -3.62 -11.71 13.04
C ALA A 216 -4.52 -11.90 14.27
N ILE A 217 -4.02 -11.58 15.47
CA ILE A 217 -4.80 -11.64 16.72
C ILE A 217 -5.99 -10.68 16.66
N ILE A 218 -5.77 -9.43 16.25
CA ILE A 218 -6.83 -8.40 16.21
C ILE A 218 -7.93 -8.79 15.23
N LEU A 219 -7.55 -9.32 14.06
CA LEU A 219 -8.49 -9.68 12.99
C LEU A 219 -9.06 -11.09 13.13
N GLY A 220 -8.49 -11.95 13.99
CA GLY A 220 -8.87 -13.35 14.10
C GLY A 220 -8.54 -14.17 12.85
N ALA A 221 -7.51 -13.76 12.10
CA ALA A 221 -7.04 -14.44 10.90
C ALA A 221 -5.86 -15.35 11.22
N ASP A 222 -5.59 -16.32 10.33
CA ASP A 222 -4.36 -17.12 10.41
C ASP A 222 -3.17 -16.24 10.03
N GLU A 223 -2.16 -16.18 10.90
CA GLU A 223 -0.93 -15.41 10.67
C GLU A 223 -0.26 -15.76 9.34
N SER A 224 -0.28 -17.05 8.95
CA SER A 224 0.32 -17.53 7.70
C SER A 224 -0.38 -17.04 6.44
N GLN A 225 -1.58 -16.47 6.57
CA GLN A 225 -2.34 -15.85 5.48
C GLN A 225 -2.01 -14.37 5.33
N ILE A 226 -1.37 -13.73 6.32
CA ILE A 226 -1.07 -12.29 6.30
C ILE A 226 0.35 -12.06 5.80
N THR A 227 0.48 -11.17 4.82
CA THR A 227 1.78 -10.80 4.27
C THR A 227 1.74 -9.38 3.69
N VAL A 228 2.89 -8.80 3.39
CA VAL A 228 2.95 -7.65 2.47
C VAL A 228 2.71 -8.16 1.05
N PRO A 229 2.09 -7.40 0.12
CA PRO A 229 1.85 -7.88 -1.24
C PRO A 229 3.15 -8.20 -1.99
N LYS A 230 3.08 -9.21 -2.86
CA LYS A 230 4.08 -9.41 -3.92
C LYS A 230 4.05 -8.26 -4.92
N LYS A 231 5.12 -8.10 -5.70
CA LYS A 231 5.16 -7.18 -6.84
C LYS A 231 4.02 -7.44 -7.82
N ILE A 232 3.81 -8.70 -8.21
CA ILE A 232 2.76 -9.06 -9.17
C ILE A 232 1.34 -8.79 -8.65
N GLU A 233 1.13 -9.00 -7.34
CA GLU A 233 -0.15 -8.73 -6.67
C GLU A 233 -0.41 -7.23 -6.62
N ARG A 234 0.60 -6.44 -6.24
CA ARG A 234 0.56 -4.98 -6.29
C ARG A 234 0.24 -4.46 -7.69
N ASP A 235 0.87 -5.03 -8.72
CA ASP A 235 0.63 -4.62 -10.10
C ASP A 235 -0.80 -4.93 -10.55
N VAL A 236 -1.34 -6.10 -10.20
CA VAL A 236 -2.76 -6.43 -10.45
C VAL A 236 -3.66 -5.39 -9.78
N LEU A 237 -3.41 -5.06 -8.52
CA LEU A 237 -4.17 -4.04 -7.81
C LEU A 237 -4.07 -2.67 -8.47
N ASN A 238 -2.88 -2.28 -8.91
CA ASN A 238 -2.66 -0.97 -9.51
C ASN A 238 -3.26 -0.87 -10.92
N TYR A 239 -3.01 -1.85 -11.79
CA TYR A 239 -3.36 -1.78 -13.22
C TYR A 239 -4.74 -2.34 -13.55
N LEU A 240 -5.20 -3.37 -12.83
CA LEU A 240 -6.51 -3.97 -13.08
C LEU A 240 -7.59 -3.37 -12.17
N TYR A 241 -7.26 -3.13 -10.90
CA TYR A 241 -8.20 -2.56 -9.92
C TYR A 241 -8.06 -1.05 -9.70
N GLN A 242 -7.06 -0.38 -10.30
CA GLN A 242 -6.90 1.09 -10.31
C GLN A 242 -6.69 1.72 -8.92
N LEU A 243 -5.90 1.07 -8.05
CA LEU A 243 -5.65 1.55 -6.69
C LEU A 243 -4.64 2.72 -6.55
N ASP A 244 -3.99 3.16 -7.64
CA ASP A 244 -2.97 4.23 -7.65
C ASP A 244 -1.86 4.02 -6.60
N LEU A 245 -1.30 2.81 -6.57
CA LEU A 245 -0.34 2.39 -5.53
C LEU A 245 1.09 2.91 -5.78
N ASP A 246 1.40 3.28 -7.01
CA ASP A 246 2.77 3.60 -7.44
C ASP A 246 3.03 5.11 -7.52
N ASP A 247 2.06 5.95 -7.16
CA ASP A 247 2.26 7.40 -7.20
C ASP A 247 3.16 7.91 -6.05
N GLY A 248 3.90 8.97 -6.32
CA GLY A 248 4.77 9.67 -5.37
C GLY A 248 6.19 9.09 -5.21
N ASN A 249 6.89 9.63 -4.21
CA ASN A 249 8.30 9.32 -3.91
C ASN A 249 8.51 8.63 -2.56
N THR A 250 7.49 7.89 -2.08
CA THR A 250 7.60 6.94 -0.97
C THR A 250 7.54 5.52 -1.50
N LEU A 251 8.19 4.58 -0.82
CA LEU A 251 8.23 3.18 -1.21
C LEU A 251 7.46 2.31 -0.23
N GLU A 252 7.20 1.07 -0.60
CA GLU A 252 6.68 0.04 0.30
C GLU A 252 7.43 -1.27 0.13
N TRP A 253 7.65 -1.99 1.23
CA TRP A 253 8.18 -3.35 1.20
C TRP A 253 7.25 -4.29 0.42
N LEU A 254 7.85 -5.25 -0.29
CA LEU A 254 7.18 -6.30 -1.05
C LEU A 254 7.55 -7.67 -0.48
N ALA A 255 6.75 -8.70 -0.74
CA ALA A 255 6.92 -10.02 -0.11
C ALA A 255 8.20 -10.73 -0.57
N GLU A 256 8.63 -10.49 -1.81
CA GLU A 256 9.74 -11.20 -2.43
C GLU A 256 11.07 -10.94 -1.74
N ARG A 257 11.83 -12.02 -1.53
CA ARG A 257 13.24 -11.95 -1.13
C ARG A 257 14.13 -11.79 -2.35
N PHE A 258 15.27 -11.12 -2.15
CA PHE A 258 16.36 -11.06 -3.11
C PHE A 258 17.61 -11.69 -2.49
N GLY A 259 17.97 -12.87 -2.97
CA GLY A 259 18.91 -13.75 -2.28
C GLY A 259 18.40 -14.11 -0.87
N SER A 260 19.33 -14.32 0.07
CA SER A 260 19.01 -14.76 1.44
C SER A 260 18.73 -13.63 2.42
N GLU A 261 19.30 -12.45 2.21
CA GLU A 261 19.33 -11.37 3.22
C GLU A 261 18.44 -10.18 2.89
N HIS A 262 18.04 -10.01 1.63
CA HIS A 262 17.36 -8.79 1.19
C HIS A 262 15.87 -9.02 0.92
N ARG A 263 15.09 -7.95 1.07
CA ARG A 263 13.69 -7.86 0.68
C ARG A 263 13.52 -6.86 -0.46
N LEU A 264 12.63 -7.15 -1.40
CA LEU A 264 12.25 -6.19 -2.42
C LEU A 264 11.42 -5.06 -1.82
N MET A 265 11.51 -3.89 -2.45
CA MET A 265 10.63 -2.76 -2.20
C MET A 265 10.18 -2.17 -3.54
N SER A 266 9.03 -1.49 -3.53
CA SER A 266 8.53 -0.79 -4.70
C SER A 266 9.51 0.27 -5.18
N GLY A 267 9.32 0.72 -6.42
CA GLY A 267 10.11 1.80 -7.01
C GLY A 267 9.52 3.18 -6.86
N TYR A 268 10.34 4.18 -7.15
CA TYR A 268 9.89 5.54 -7.44
C TYR A 268 9.52 5.63 -8.91
N VAL A 269 8.57 6.50 -9.26
CA VAL A 269 8.32 6.90 -10.64
C VAL A 269 9.18 8.13 -10.93
N ASP A 270 10.50 7.96 -11.07
CA ASP A 270 11.39 9.06 -11.44
C ASP A 270 12.07 8.80 -12.80
N PHE A 271 11.91 9.79 -13.69
CA PHE A 271 12.55 10.03 -14.99
C PHE A 271 12.28 9.10 -16.20
N LEU A 272 11.76 7.87 -16.07
CA LEU A 272 11.54 7.01 -17.26
C LEU A 272 10.21 6.22 -17.30
N HIS A 273 9.25 6.48 -16.40
CA HIS A 273 7.96 5.76 -16.33
C HIS A 273 8.10 4.23 -16.11
N LEU A 274 9.25 3.79 -15.59
CA LEU A 274 9.45 2.44 -15.09
C LEU A 274 9.58 2.55 -13.57
N ALA A 275 8.70 1.87 -12.83
CA ALA A 275 8.87 1.75 -11.40
C ALA A 275 10.09 0.85 -11.16
N ASP A 276 11.22 1.43 -10.74
CA ASP A 276 12.47 0.70 -10.47
C ASP A 276 12.30 -0.21 -9.25
N ILE A 277 12.42 -1.52 -9.40
CA ILE A 277 12.37 -2.43 -8.25
C ILE A 277 13.69 -2.30 -7.49
N ASN A 278 13.61 -1.95 -6.21
CA ASN A 278 14.76 -1.86 -5.31
C ASN A 278 14.77 -3.04 -4.35
N TYR A 279 15.92 -3.25 -3.70
CA TYR A 279 16.06 -4.24 -2.63
C TYR A 279 17.03 -3.74 -1.58
N TYR A 280 16.80 -4.15 -0.34
CA TYR A 280 17.67 -3.82 0.79
C TYR A 280 17.61 -4.92 1.86
N LEU A 281 18.53 -4.92 2.81
CA LEU A 281 18.58 -5.89 3.91
C LEU A 281 17.22 -5.99 4.64
N SER A 282 16.83 -7.23 4.98
CA SER A 282 15.51 -7.52 5.60
C SER A 282 15.37 -6.99 7.03
N ASN A 283 16.47 -6.64 7.68
CA ASN A 283 16.50 -6.00 8.99
C ASN A 283 16.69 -4.47 8.92
N HIS A 284 16.66 -3.88 7.72
CA HIS A 284 16.85 -2.44 7.55
C HIS A 284 15.56 -1.67 7.77
N GLN A 285 15.69 -0.57 8.50
CA GLN A 285 14.61 0.38 8.76
C GLN A 285 14.89 1.66 7.97
N ASP A 286 14.13 1.87 6.89
CA ASP A 286 14.26 3.03 6.01
C ASP A 286 13.10 4.02 6.25
N ASN A 287 13.41 5.30 6.39
CA ASN A 287 12.40 6.33 6.61
C ASN A 287 11.61 6.74 5.35
N MET A 288 11.93 6.19 4.18
CA MET A 288 11.22 6.35 2.91
C MET A 288 10.37 5.12 2.55
N VAL A 289 10.55 3.99 3.25
CA VAL A 289 9.87 2.72 2.95
C VAL A 289 8.85 2.41 4.03
N GLY A 290 7.57 2.38 3.63
CA GLY A 290 6.45 1.93 4.44
C GLY A 290 6.06 0.49 4.11
N PHE A 291 4.84 0.12 4.47
CA PHE A 291 4.26 -1.17 4.08
C PHE A 291 2.74 -1.14 4.14
N ARG A 292 2.15 -2.13 3.49
CA ARG A 292 0.73 -2.46 3.55
C ARG A 292 0.58 -3.96 3.76
N LEU A 293 -0.49 -4.38 4.41
CA LEU A 293 -0.77 -5.79 4.61
C LEU A 293 -1.85 -6.28 3.64
N GLN A 294 -1.80 -7.58 3.39
CA GLN A 294 -2.75 -8.34 2.60
C GLN A 294 -3.01 -9.67 3.32
N ILE A 295 -4.26 -10.14 3.25
CA ILE A 295 -4.69 -11.41 3.83
C ILE A 295 -5.22 -12.28 2.71
N GLY A 296 -4.68 -13.49 2.55
CA GLY A 296 -5.09 -14.44 1.53
C GLY A 296 -6.13 -15.45 2.01
N PHE A 297 -7.18 -15.64 1.22
CA PHE A 297 -8.27 -16.59 1.46
C PHE A 297 -8.32 -17.58 0.29
N PRO A 298 -7.63 -18.73 0.40
CA PRO A 298 -7.61 -19.74 -0.64
C PRO A 298 -9.03 -20.21 -0.94
N THR A 299 -9.38 -20.27 -2.22
CA THR A 299 -10.66 -20.86 -2.61
C THR A 299 -10.50 -22.37 -2.64
N SER A 300 -11.28 -23.08 -1.82
CA SER A 300 -11.37 -24.54 -1.90
C SER A 300 -11.77 -24.94 -3.32
N THR A 301 -10.87 -25.61 -4.02
CA THR A 301 -11.12 -26.28 -5.31
C THR A 301 -12.05 -27.47 -5.14
#